data_AF-A0A3E0WJR5-F1
#
_entry.id   AF-A0A3E0WJR5-F1
#
_cell.length_a   1.000
_cell.length_b   1.000
_cell.length_c   1.000
_cell.angle_alpha   90.00
_cell.angle_beta   90.00
_cell.angle_gamma   90.00
#
_symmetry.space_group_name_H-M   'P 1'
#
loop_
_entity.id
_entity.type
_entity.pdbx_description
1 polymer ?
#
loop_
_entity_poly.entity_id
_entity_poly.type
_entity_poly.pdbx_seq_one_letter_code
_entity_poly.pdbx_strand_id
1 'polypeptide(L)'
;MFRSEAQVAVDDLQLGHHHAAALYEEDADMIGDPLRAGLFKELAEQRSRMGERLAQHLKRLGELPSGPDEDRETLSYLKDMIQARISDDEYRTLLENRLATEQELARLVRHAQFIAGELPPATVRVIEEAARQVELAQQRLQRALGTL
;
A
#
# COMPACT_ATOMS: atom_id res chain seq x y z
N MET A 1 -23.54 14.58 -5.75
CA MET A 1 -22.34 15.07 -6.45
C MET A 1 -21.59 13.85 -6.95
N PHE A 2 -21.31 13.74 -8.25
CA PHE A 2 -20.59 12.59 -8.83
C PHE A 2 -19.08 12.81 -8.65
N ARG A 3 -18.35 11.76 -8.27
CA ARG A 3 -16.87 11.80 -8.23
C ARG A 3 -16.34 11.91 -9.67
N SER A 4 -15.29 12.70 -9.90
CA SER A 4 -14.59 12.70 -11.19
C SER A 4 -13.82 11.39 -11.38
N GLU A 5 -13.51 11.04 -12.63
CA GLU A 5 -12.68 9.85 -12.92
C GLU A 5 -11.33 9.91 -12.18
N ALA A 6 -10.72 11.10 -12.09
CA ALA A 6 -9.49 11.30 -11.34
C ALA A 6 -9.65 11.08 -9.83
N GLN A 7 -10.79 11.45 -9.23
CA GLN A 7 -11.10 11.14 -7.84
C GLN A 7 -11.30 9.64 -7.62
N VAL A 8 -11.94 8.94 -8.58
CA VAL A 8 -12.12 7.49 -8.52
C VAL A 8 -10.77 6.77 -8.59
N ALA A 9 -9.85 7.16 -9.47
CA ALA A 9 -8.54 6.49 -9.52
C ALA A 9 -7.67 6.73 -8.27
N VAL A 10 -7.81 7.89 -7.61
CA VAL A 10 -7.12 8.13 -6.33
C VAL A 10 -7.72 7.29 -5.20
N ASP A 11 -9.04 7.10 -5.20
CA ASP A 11 -9.76 6.21 -4.27
C ASP A 11 -9.35 4.75 -4.48
N ASP A 12 -9.34 4.26 -5.73
CA ASP A 12 -8.88 2.91 -6.06
C ASP A 12 -7.44 2.68 -5.62
N LEU A 13 -6.55 3.66 -5.83
CA LEU A 13 -5.16 3.58 -5.39
C LEU A 13 -5.04 3.55 -3.86
N GLN A 14 -5.85 4.34 -3.15
CA GLN A 14 -5.93 4.34 -1.69
C GLN A 14 -6.39 2.98 -1.16
N LEU A 15 -7.50 2.44 -1.68
CA LEU A 15 -8.02 1.13 -1.33
C LEU A 15 -7.01 0.02 -1.61
N GLY A 16 -6.35 0.08 -2.78
CA GLY A 16 -5.29 -0.86 -3.14
C GLY A 16 -4.15 -0.87 -2.13
N HIS A 17 -3.75 0.29 -1.61
CA HIS A 17 -2.70 0.40 -0.60
C HIS A 17 -3.11 -0.18 0.75
N HIS A 18 -4.33 0.06 1.23
CA HIS A 18 -4.79 -0.56 2.47
C HIS A 18 -4.93 -2.08 2.34
N HIS A 19 -5.44 -2.55 1.20
CA HIS A 19 -5.50 -3.98 0.92
C HIS A 19 -4.09 -4.61 0.92
N ALA A 20 -3.13 -4.00 0.26
CA ALA A 20 -1.74 -4.46 0.30
C ALA A 20 -1.15 -4.45 1.71
N ALA A 21 -1.43 -3.42 2.51
CA ALA A 21 -0.96 -3.34 3.90
C ALA A 21 -1.48 -4.53 4.73
N ALA A 22 -2.78 -4.80 4.68
CA ALA A 22 -3.40 -5.92 5.40
C ALA A 22 -2.80 -7.27 4.98
N LEU A 23 -2.58 -7.45 3.67
CA LEU A 23 -1.94 -8.64 3.11
C LEU A 23 -0.50 -8.84 3.62
N TYR A 24 0.29 -7.77 3.70
CA TYR A 24 1.64 -7.84 4.28
C TYR A 24 1.62 -8.11 5.79
N GLU A 25 0.67 -7.55 6.53
CA GLU A 25 0.49 -7.82 7.96
C GLU A 25 0.15 -9.29 8.20
N GLU A 26 -0.80 -9.84 7.44
CA GLU A 26 -1.18 -11.25 7.53
C GLU A 26 -0.01 -12.20 7.24
N ASP A 27 0.79 -11.92 6.21
CA ASP A 27 1.96 -12.72 5.89
C ASP A 27 3.05 -12.59 6.96
N ALA A 28 3.33 -11.36 7.43
CA ALA A 28 4.30 -11.11 8.49
C ALA A 28 3.94 -11.85 9.78
N ASP A 29 2.64 -11.97 10.02
CA ASP A 29 2.06 -12.68 11.14
C ASP A 29 2.26 -14.20 11.04
N MET A 30 2.13 -14.75 9.84
CA MET A 30 2.37 -16.17 9.59
C MET A 30 3.86 -16.55 9.66
N ILE A 31 4.77 -15.61 9.39
CA ILE A 31 6.22 -15.86 9.38
C ILE A 31 6.77 -15.89 10.82
N GLY A 32 7.04 -17.08 11.34
CA GLY A 32 7.67 -17.25 12.66
C GLY A 32 9.13 -16.79 12.78
N ASP A 33 9.81 -16.47 11.67
CA ASP A 33 11.19 -15.94 11.65
C ASP A 33 11.17 -14.39 11.64
N PRO A 34 11.63 -13.70 12.70
CA PRO A 34 11.62 -12.24 12.78
C PRO A 34 12.38 -11.54 11.64
N LEU A 35 13.44 -12.15 11.10
CA LEU A 35 14.22 -11.55 10.03
C LEU A 35 13.44 -11.57 8.71
N ARG A 36 12.77 -12.68 8.41
CA ARG A 36 11.92 -12.82 7.22
C ARG A 36 10.64 -11.98 7.33
N ALA A 37 10.03 -11.95 8.52
CA ALA A 37 8.85 -11.14 8.78
C ALA A 37 9.14 -9.62 8.68
N GLY A 38 10.37 -9.19 8.97
CA GLY A 38 10.76 -7.78 8.98
C GLY A 38 10.47 -7.05 7.67
N LEU A 39 10.78 -7.68 6.52
CA LEU A 39 10.48 -7.10 5.20
C LEU A 39 8.97 -6.85 5.01
N PHE A 40 8.14 -7.81 5.41
CA PHE A 40 6.68 -7.73 5.26
C PHE A 40 6.11 -6.64 6.18
N LYS A 41 6.56 -6.56 7.44
CA LYS A 41 6.14 -5.50 8.37
C LYS A 41 6.50 -4.11 7.87
N GLU A 42 7.71 -3.92 7.36
CA GLU A 42 8.12 -2.64 6.81
C GLU A 42 7.28 -2.23 5.59
N LEU A 43 6.96 -3.18 4.71
CA LEU A 43 6.12 -2.91 3.55
C LEU A 43 4.65 -2.65 3.95
N ALA A 44 4.12 -3.37 4.95
CA ALA A 44 2.82 -3.10 5.53
C ALA A 44 2.70 -1.65 6.02
N GLU A 45 3.65 -1.19 6.85
CA GLU A 45 3.65 0.17 7.36
C GLU A 45 3.74 1.22 6.24
N GLN A 46 4.58 0.97 5.24
CA GLN A 46 4.73 1.88 4.08
C GLN A 46 3.41 2.00 3.31
N ARG A 47 2.74 0.87 3.06
CA ARG A 47 1.46 0.84 2.32
C ARG A 47 0.35 1.49 3.11
N SER A 48 0.25 1.21 4.41
CA SER A 48 -0.72 1.84 5.31
C SER A 48 -0.58 3.37 5.32
N ARG A 49 0.64 3.88 5.57
CA ARG A 49 0.91 5.34 5.57
C ARG A 49 0.63 6.01 4.24
N MET A 50 0.92 5.35 3.11
CA MET A 50 0.61 5.93 1.81
C MET A 50 -0.90 5.92 1.52
N GLY A 51 -1.62 4.87 1.92
CA GLY A 51 -3.09 4.82 1.88
C GLY A 51 -3.72 5.98 2.66
N GLU A 52 -3.28 6.23 3.89
CA GLU A 52 -3.73 7.36 4.71
C GLU A 52 -3.46 8.71 4.04
N ARG A 53 -2.28 8.88 3.44
CA ARG A 53 -1.94 10.11 2.71
C ARG A 53 -2.84 10.32 1.50
N LEU A 54 -3.11 9.28 0.72
CA LEU A 54 -4.03 9.36 -0.41
C LEU A 54 -5.46 9.68 0.06
N ALA A 55 -5.91 9.11 1.18
CA ALA A 55 -7.21 9.41 1.78
C ALA A 55 -7.34 10.89 2.18
N GLN A 56 -6.30 11.48 2.79
CA GLN A 56 -6.26 12.91 3.10
C GLN A 56 -6.38 13.79 1.85
N HIS A 57 -5.74 13.38 0.75
CA HIS A 57 -5.86 14.09 -0.52
C HIS A 57 -7.25 13.92 -1.13
N LEU A 58 -7.84 12.74 -1.09
CA LEU A 58 -9.20 12.49 -1.57
C LEU A 58 -10.23 13.30 -0.78
N LYS A 59 -10.10 13.38 0.54
CA LYS A 59 -10.93 14.23 1.41
C LYS A 59 -10.87 15.70 0.97
N ARG A 60 -9.67 16.25 0.75
CA ARG A 60 -9.48 17.63 0.25
C ARG A 60 -10.03 17.85 -1.17
N LEU A 61 -10.10 16.81 -2.00
CA LEU A 61 -10.74 16.89 -3.32
C LEU A 61 -12.27 16.93 -3.23
N GLY A 62 -12.84 16.41 -2.13
CA GLY A 62 -14.28 16.41 -1.85
C GLY A 62 -14.77 17.52 -0.91
N GLU A 63 -13.89 18.13 -0.10
CA GLU A 63 -14.24 19.11 0.94
C GLU A 63 -13.80 20.56 0.62
N LEU A 64 -14.78 21.47 0.67
CA LEU A 64 -14.64 22.91 0.97
C LEU A 64 -14.46 23.12 2.51
N PRO A 65 -14.12 24.33 2.99
CA PRO A 65 -12.99 24.62 3.89
C PRO A 65 -12.96 23.88 5.25
N SER A 66 -11.72 23.63 5.67
CA SER A 66 -11.23 22.86 6.82
C SER A 66 -11.85 23.15 8.19
N GLY A 67 -12.40 22.11 8.82
CA GLY A 67 -12.51 21.99 10.28
C GLY A 67 -11.42 21.04 10.82
N PRO A 68 -11.05 21.12 12.11
CA PRO A 68 -9.91 20.40 12.67
C PRO A 68 -10.12 18.87 12.65
N ASP A 69 -9.14 18.14 12.12
CA ASP A 69 -9.11 16.68 12.02
C ASP A 69 -8.85 16.03 13.40
N GLU A 70 -9.90 15.49 14.01
CA GLU A 70 -9.79 14.39 14.97
C GLU A 70 -10.39 13.16 14.31
N ASP A 71 -9.53 12.27 13.80
CA ASP A 71 -9.77 10.82 13.76
C ASP A 71 -8.50 10.15 13.20
N ARG A 72 -7.55 9.89 14.10
CA ARG A 72 -6.52 8.88 13.88
C ARG A 72 -7.13 7.54 14.24
N GLU A 73 -7.75 6.88 13.27
CA GLU A 73 -8.15 5.49 13.45
C GLU A 73 -6.88 4.64 13.55
N THR A 74 -6.54 4.31 14.80
CA THR A 74 -5.45 3.41 15.13
C THR A 74 -5.97 2.00 14.87
N LEU A 75 -5.66 1.42 13.72
CA LEU A 75 -5.85 -0.01 13.48
C LEU A 75 -4.81 -0.78 14.29
N SER A 76 -5.04 -0.88 15.60
CA SER A 76 -4.32 -1.81 16.47
C SER A 76 -5.23 -3.00 16.72
N TYR A 77 -5.19 -3.98 15.81
CA TYR A 77 -5.78 -5.29 16.09
C TYR A 77 -4.79 -6.14 16.88
N LEU A 78 -5.13 -6.43 18.14
CA LEU A 78 -4.57 -7.53 18.90
C LEU A 78 -4.90 -8.84 18.17
N LYS A 79 -3.88 -9.54 17.68
CA LYS A 79 -3.99 -10.96 17.29
C LYS A 79 -3.01 -11.78 18.12
N ASP A 80 -3.56 -12.73 18.87
CA ASP A 80 -2.80 -13.83 19.46
C ASP A 80 -2.29 -14.73 18.32
N MET A 81 -0.99 -14.70 18.08
CA MET A 81 -0.38 -15.44 16.99
C MET A 81 0.34 -16.70 17.44
N ILE A 82 -0.11 -17.83 16.89
CA ILE A 82 0.67 -19.06 16.82
C ILE A 82 1.67 -18.90 15.68
N GLN A 83 2.92 -18.59 16.00
CA GLN A 83 4.00 -18.52 15.01
C GLN A 83 4.28 -19.92 14.44
N ALA A 84 3.88 -20.16 13.19
CA ALA A 84 4.25 -21.35 12.46
C ALA A 84 5.62 -21.17 11.81
N ARG A 85 6.44 -22.23 11.83
CA ARG A 85 7.71 -22.24 11.09
C ARG A 85 7.40 -22.60 9.64
N ILE A 86 7.25 -21.59 8.80
CA ILE A 86 7.06 -21.78 7.36
C ILE A 86 8.32 -22.34 6.70
N SER A 87 8.15 -23.17 5.68
CA SER A 87 9.21 -23.67 4.82
C SER A 87 9.74 -22.58 3.87
N ASP A 88 10.88 -22.84 3.23
CA ASP A 88 11.46 -21.93 2.24
C ASP A 88 10.59 -21.80 0.98
N ASP A 89 9.91 -22.86 0.57
CA ASP A 89 8.99 -22.86 -0.57
C ASP A 89 7.73 -22.02 -0.28
N GLU A 90 7.19 -22.13 0.94
CA GLU A 90 6.07 -21.29 1.39
C GLU A 90 6.50 -19.82 1.46
N TYR A 91 7.68 -19.53 2.01
CA TYR A 91 8.21 -18.16 2.05
C TYR A 91 8.39 -17.57 0.65
N ARG A 92 8.91 -18.37 -0.29
CA ARG A 92 9.04 -17.97 -1.70
C ARG A 92 7.66 -17.67 -2.31
N THR A 93 6.66 -18.50 -2.02
CA THR A 93 5.28 -18.30 -2.49
C THR A 93 4.68 -17.01 -1.96
N LEU A 94 4.91 -16.67 -0.69
CA LEU A 94 4.49 -15.39 -0.11
C LEU A 94 5.14 -14.21 -0.85
N LEU A 95 6.44 -14.27 -1.11
CA LEU A 95 7.14 -13.22 -1.86
C LEU A 95 6.61 -13.06 -3.28
N GLU A 96 6.32 -14.15 -4.00
CA GLU A 96 5.72 -14.13 -5.34
C GLU A 96 4.31 -13.52 -5.33
N ASN A 97 3.49 -13.89 -4.34
CA ASN A 97 2.16 -13.31 -4.14
C ASN A 97 2.21 -11.81 -3.85
N ARG A 98 3.16 -11.37 -3.02
CA ARG A 98 3.35 -9.94 -2.73
C ARG A 98 3.89 -9.18 -3.93
N LEU A 99 4.75 -9.78 -4.74
CA LEU A 99 5.19 -9.16 -5.99
C LEU A 99 4.00 -8.95 -6.95
N ALA A 100 3.08 -9.91 -7.04
CA ALA A 100 1.85 -9.75 -7.82
C ALA A 100 0.95 -8.62 -7.27
N THR A 101 0.81 -8.51 -5.94
CA THR A 101 0.11 -7.38 -5.30
C THR A 101 0.75 -6.03 -5.66
N GLU A 102 2.07 -5.92 -5.62
CA GLU A 102 2.77 -4.69 -6.01
C GLU A 102 2.65 -4.38 -7.50
N GLN A 103 2.55 -5.39 -8.37
CA GLN A 103 2.29 -5.18 -9.80
C GLN A 103 0.90 -4.60 -10.05
N GLU A 104 -0.09 -5.04 -9.27
CA GLU A 104 -1.44 -4.49 -9.31
C GLU A 104 -1.47 -3.05 -8.80
N LEU A 105 -0.76 -2.74 -7.71
CA LEU A 105 -0.57 -1.35 -7.27
C LEU A 105 0.09 -0.50 -8.35
N ALA A 106 1.09 -1.01 -9.05
CA ALA A 106 1.72 -0.29 -10.15
C ALA A 106 0.73 0.00 -11.29
N ARG A 107 -0.23 -0.92 -11.54
CA ARG A 107 -1.31 -0.69 -12.52
C ARG A 107 -2.22 0.45 -12.08
N LEU A 108 -2.64 0.47 -10.81
CA LEU A 108 -3.46 1.54 -10.24
C LEU A 108 -2.75 2.90 -10.28
N VAL A 109 -1.47 2.93 -9.90
CA VAL A 109 -0.63 4.14 -9.99
C VAL A 109 -0.58 4.67 -11.42
N ARG A 110 -0.29 3.81 -12.41
CA ARG A 110 -0.24 4.22 -13.82
C ARG A 110 -1.57 4.77 -14.30
N HIS A 111 -2.68 4.16 -13.88
CA HIS A 111 -4.01 4.67 -14.20
C HIS A 111 -4.25 6.06 -13.59
N ALA A 112 -3.96 6.24 -12.30
CA ALA A 112 -4.07 7.53 -11.62
C ALA A 112 -3.17 8.61 -12.24
N GLN A 113 -1.95 8.26 -12.67
CA GLN A 113 -1.04 9.15 -13.39
C GLN A 113 -1.59 9.56 -14.76
N PHE A 114 -2.21 8.64 -15.50
CA PHE A 114 -2.76 8.91 -16.82
C PHE A 114 -3.88 9.95 -16.77
N ILE A 115 -4.74 9.89 -15.74
CA ILE A 115 -5.88 10.81 -15.58
C ILE A 115 -5.62 11.95 -14.58
N ALA A 116 -4.36 12.14 -14.15
CA ALA A 116 -3.99 13.12 -13.12
C ALA A 116 -4.02 14.59 -13.61
N GLY A 117 -4.27 14.83 -14.91
CA GLY A 117 -4.20 16.17 -15.52
C GLY A 117 -5.14 17.22 -14.89
N GLU A 118 -6.19 16.77 -14.22
CA GLU A 118 -7.18 17.64 -13.55
C GLU A 118 -6.96 17.73 -12.02
N LEU A 119 -5.97 17.02 -11.49
CA LEU A 119 -5.70 16.98 -10.05
C LEU A 119 -4.79 18.14 -9.61
N PRO A 120 -4.96 18.62 -8.36
CA PRO A 120 -4.04 19.58 -7.77
C PRO A 120 -2.59 19.06 -7.79
N PRO A 121 -1.58 19.93 -8.00
CA PRO A 121 -0.18 19.53 -8.05
C PRO A 121 0.28 18.76 -6.80
N ALA A 122 -0.30 19.06 -5.63
CA ALA A 122 -0.01 18.34 -4.39
C ALA A 122 -0.45 16.87 -4.45
N THR A 123 -1.60 16.59 -5.06
CA THR A 123 -2.10 15.21 -5.24
C THR A 123 -1.28 14.47 -6.29
N VAL A 124 -0.91 15.13 -7.39
CA VAL A 124 -0.02 14.55 -8.41
C VAL A 124 1.32 14.12 -7.80
N ARG A 125 1.92 14.96 -6.95
CA ARG A 125 3.18 14.62 -6.25
C ARG A 125 3.05 13.40 -5.34
N VAL A 126 1.91 13.20 -4.69
CA VAL A 126 1.66 12.02 -3.84
C VAL A 126 1.52 10.76 -4.69
N ILE A 127 0.86 10.85 -5.85
CA ILE A 127 0.78 9.73 -6.81
C ILE A 127 2.18 9.37 -7.32
N GLU A 128 3.02 10.35 -7.65
CA GLU A 128 4.42 10.11 -8.06
C GLU A 128 5.26 9.48 -6.95
N GLU A 129 5.00 9.84 -5.69
CA GLU A 129 5.67 9.21 -4.55
C GLU A 129 5.21 7.76 -4.35
N ALA A 130 3.91 7.50 -4.48
CA ALA A 130 3.37 6.14 -4.48
C ALA A 130 4.02 5.30 -5.59
N ALA A 131 4.19 5.86 -6.80
CA ALA A 131 4.89 5.21 -7.90
C ALA A 131 6.32 4.76 -7.52
N ARG A 132 7.11 5.67 -6.96
CA ARG A 132 8.48 5.37 -6.51
C ARG A 132 8.49 4.31 -5.41
N GLN A 133 7.56 4.36 -4.46
CA GLN A 133 7.49 3.38 -3.38
C GLN A 133 7.06 1.99 -3.86
N VAL A 134 6.17 1.91 -4.85
CA VAL A 134 5.79 0.63 -5.47
C VAL A 134 6.97 0.03 -6.22
N GLU A 135 7.67 0.83 -7.02
CA GLU A 135 8.88 0.37 -7.74
C GLU A 135 9.96 -0.15 -6.79
N LEU A 136 10.27 0.59 -5.72
CA LEU A 136 11.25 0.17 -4.73
C LEU A 136 10.83 -1.13 -4.02
N ALA A 137 9.55 -1.31 -3.71
CA ALA A 137 9.06 -2.54 -3.10
C ALA A 137 9.20 -3.73 -4.05
N GLN A 138 8.85 -3.58 -5.33
CA GLN A 138 9.05 -4.62 -6.34
C GLN A 138 10.52 -5.04 -6.42
N GLN A 139 11.46 -4.09 -6.46
CA GLN A 139 12.89 -4.38 -6.47
C GLN A 139 13.34 -5.13 -5.21
N ARG A 140 12.83 -4.75 -4.03
CA ARG A 140 13.14 -5.42 -2.76
C ARG A 140 12.64 -6.86 -2.74
N LEU A 141 11.41 -7.09 -3.20
CA LEU A 141 10.81 -8.43 -3.30
C LEU A 141 11.55 -9.30 -4.32
N GLN A 142 11.91 -8.75 -5.49
CA GLN A 142 12.67 -9.47 -6.50
C GLN A 142 14.07 -9.87 -6.01
N ARG A 143 14.77 -8.98 -5.29
CA ARG A 143 16.04 -9.33 -4.62
C ARG A 143 15.85 -10.44 -3.59
N ALA A 144 14.78 -10.38 -2.79
CA ALA A 144 14.45 -11.43 -1.83
C ALA A 144 14.15 -12.79 -2.50
N LEU A 145 13.59 -12.77 -3.72
CA LEU A 145 13.35 -13.95 -4.56
C LEU A 145 14.61 -14.47 -5.29
N GLY A 146 15.71 -13.71 -5.28
CA GLY A 146 16.91 -14.00 -6.05
C GLY A 146 16.76 -13.78 -7.56
N THR A 147 15.83 -12.92 -7.98
CA THR A 147 15.52 -12.65 -9.40
C THR A 147 16.08 -11.31 -9.90
N LEU A 148 16.89 -10.62 -9.09
CA LEU A 148 17.52 -9.32 -9.36
C LEU A 148 18.86 -9.17 -8.64
#